data_AF-A0A819TNA6-F1
#
_entry.id   AF-A0A819TNA6-F1
#
_cell.length_a   1.000
_cell.length_b   1.000
_cell.length_c   1.000
_cell.angle_alpha   90.00
_cell.angle_beta   90.00
_cell.angle_gamma   90.00
#
_symmetry.space_group_name_H-M   'P 1'
#
loop_
_entity.id
_entity.type
_entity.pdbx_description
1 polymer ?
#
loop_
_entity_poly.entity_id
_entity_poly.type
_entity_poly.pdbx_seq_one_letter_code
_entity_poly.pdbx_strand_id
1 'polypeptide(L)'
;QLNMDIYIVRHGESRYNVNPLDDIINCPLTSYGIEQSIDLNKSSYPKHYSLIISSPLRRCLDTIKSSKIISDLFEINDLFREIYTGRK
;
A
#
# COMPACT_ATOMS: atom_id res chain seq x y z
N GLN A 1 10.59 -29.22 -2.03
CA GLN A 1 10.43 -28.17 -1.00
C GLN A 1 9.63 -27.05 -1.65
N LEU A 2 8.45 -26.69 -1.12
CA LEU A 2 7.72 -25.52 -1.61
C LEU A 2 8.41 -24.30 -1.02
N ASN A 3 9.05 -23.49 -1.87
CA ASN A 3 9.61 -22.21 -1.47
C ASN A 3 8.47 -21.19 -1.45
N MET A 4 8.36 -20.44 -0.36
CA MET A 4 7.40 -19.34 -0.23
C MET A 4 8.18 -18.06 0.00
N ASP A 5 8.01 -17.10 -0.90
CA ASP A 5 8.58 -15.77 -0.77
C ASP A 5 7.51 -14.80 -0.26
N ILE A 6 7.83 -14.05 0.78
CA ILE A 6 6.94 -13.04 1.37
C ILE A 6 7.55 -11.66 1.18
N TYR A 7 6.77 -10.76 0.61
CA TYR A 7 7.16 -9.38 0.37
C TYR A 7 6.27 -8.47 1.20
N ILE A 8 6.87 -7.51 1.90
CA ILE A 8 6.15 -6.53 2.70
C ILE A 8 6.46 -5.16 2.12
N VAL A 9 5.41 -4.44 1.70
CA VAL A 9 5.51 -3.10 1.15
C VAL A 9 4.70 -2.13 2.00
N ARG A 10 5.28 -0.99 2.34
CA ARG A 10 4.56 0.13 2.92
C ARG A 10 3.89 0.92 1.79
N HIS A 11 2.70 1.48 2.05
CA HIS A 11 2.08 2.42 1.11
C HIS A 11 3.02 3.60 0.80
N GLY A 12 2.87 4.20 -0.38
CA GLY A 12 3.55 5.43 -0.75
C GLY A 12 3.13 6.62 0.11
N GLU A 13 3.84 7.74 0.00
CA GLU A 13 3.53 8.95 0.75
C GLU A 13 2.08 9.39 0.57
N SER A 14 1.42 9.67 1.68
CA SER A 14 0.04 10.14 1.74
C SER A 14 -0.05 11.54 2.32
N ARG A 15 -1.20 12.21 2.14
CA ARG A 15 -1.40 13.55 2.72
C ARG A 15 -1.21 13.57 4.23
N TYR A 16 -1.63 12.51 4.92
CA TYR A 16 -1.40 12.33 6.35
C TYR A 16 0.08 12.18 6.72
N ASN A 17 0.93 11.67 5.83
CA ASN A 17 2.38 11.64 6.08
C ASN A 17 3.00 13.03 6.00
N VAL A 18 2.52 13.88 5.09
CA VAL A 18 3.00 15.25 4.92
C VAL A 18 2.55 16.13 6.08
N ASN A 19 1.26 16.09 6.41
CA ASN A 19 0.74 16.78 7.58
C ASN A 19 -0.41 15.99 8.24
N PRO A 20 -0.15 15.30 9.37
CA PRO A 20 -1.18 14.58 10.11
C PRO A 20 -2.32 15.44 10.67
N LEU A 21 -2.17 16.76 10.74
CA LEU A 21 -3.18 17.68 11.28
C LEU A 21 -4.19 18.16 10.23
N ASP A 22 -3.84 18.05 8.95
CA ASP A 22 -4.63 18.62 7.85
C ASP A 22 -5.51 17.59 7.13
N ASP A 23 -5.32 16.28 7.41
CA ASP A 23 -6.06 15.20 6.77
C ASP A 23 -6.36 14.07 7.76
N ILE A 24 -7.36 13.24 7.44
CA ILE A 24 -7.72 12.08 8.24
C ILE A 24 -6.82 10.89 7.91
N ILE A 25 -6.78 9.91 8.81
CA ILE A 25 -6.02 8.66 8.58
C ILE A 25 -6.44 7.99 7.27
N ASN A 26 -7.69 8.09 6.80
CA ASN A 26 -8.09 7.51 5.51
C ASN A 26 -7.87 8.45 4.30
N CYS A 27 -6.68 9.03 4.20
CA CYS A 27 -6.32 9.96 3.13
C CYS A 27 -5.77 9.24 1.87
N PRO A 28 -5.81 9.91 0.70
CA PRO A 28 -5.15 9.44 -0.52
C PRO A 28 -3.61 9.59 -0.47
N LEU A 29 -2.95 9.01 -1.46
CA LEU A 29 -1.55 9.32 -1.78
C LEU A 29 -1.35 10.78 -2.22
N THR A 30 -0.14 11.29 -2.02
CA THR A 30 0.34 12.52 -2.70
C THR A 30 0.77 12.19 -4.13
N SER A 31 1.04 13.21 -4.95
CA SER A 31 1.66 12.99 -6.28
C SER A 31 2.98 12.23 -6.16
N TYR A 32 3.79 12.55 -5.14
CA TYR A 32 5.03 11.84 -4.88
C TYR A 32 4.79 10.39 -4.44
N GLY A 33 3.78 10.13 -3.61
CA GLY A 33 3.39 8.75 -3.26
C GLY A 33 2.91 7.92 -4.45
N ILE A 34 2.27 8.54 -5.43
CA ILE A 34 1.91 7.89 -6.70
C ILE A 34 3.18 7.51 -7.48
N GLU A 35 4.15 8.42 -7.59
CA GLU A 35 5.44 8.14 -8.24
C GLU A 35 6.19 6.99 -7.57
N GLN A 36 6.29 7.00 -6.24
CA GLN A 36 6.86 5.89 -5.46
C GLN A 36 6.16 4.56 -5.75
N SER A 37 4.83 4.59 -5.86
CA SER A 37 4.04 3.39 -6.14
C SER A 37 4.29 2.88 -7.57
N ILE A 38 4.44 3.77 -8.55
CA ILE A 38 4.80 3.42 -9.93
C ILE A 38 6.20 2.81 -10.00
N ASP A 39 7.14 3.29 -9.19
CA ASP A 39 8.52 2.79 -9.17
C ASP A 39 8.62 1.34 -8.66
N LEU A 40 7.63 0.85 -7.88
CA LEU A 40 7.53 -0.58 -7.55
C LEU A 40 7.46 -1.45 -8.82
N ASN A 41 6.83 -0.99 -9.90
CA ASN A 41 6.77 -1.71 -11.18
C ASN A 41 8.10 -1.71 -11.94
N LYS A 42 8.98 -0.76 -11.64
CA LYS A 42 10.30 -0.62 -12.25
C LYS A 42 11.38 -1.38 -11.50
N SER A 43 11.09 -1.81 -10.27
CA SER A 43 11.99 -2.58 -9.43
C SER A 43 12.21 -4.01 -9.95
N SER A 44 13.18 -4.71 -9.37
CA SER A 44 13.44 -6.13 -9.62
C SER A 44 12.44 -7.08 -8.95
N TYR A 45 11.41 -6.55 -8.27
CA TYR A 45 10.40 -7.37 -7.61
C TYR A 45 9.47 -8.05 -8.62
N PRO A 46 8.87 -9.19 -8.27
CA PRO A 46 7.83 -9.81 -9.08
C PRO A 46 6.69 -8.83 -9.36
N LYS A 47 6.12 -8.91 -10.57
CA LYS A 47 4.93 -8.14 -10.98
C LYS A 47 3.63 -8.90 -10.75
N HIS A 48 3.74 -10.21 -10.53
CA HIS A 48 2.63 -11.12 -10.29
C HIS A 48 2.88 -11.90 -8.99
N TYR A 49 1.86 -11.99 -8.15
CA TYR A 49 1.88 -12.70 -6.88
C TYR A 49 0.71 -13.67 -6.77
N SER A 50 0.88 -14.80 -6.10
CA SER A 50 -0.24 -15.71 -5.85
C SER A 50 -1.30 -15.09 -4.93
N LEU A 51 -0.90 -14.19 -4.03
CA LEU A 51 -1.79 -13.50 -3.11
C LEU A 51 -1.24 -12.11 -2.79
N ILE A 52 -2.10 -11.11 -2.80
CA ILE A 52 -1.85 -9.79 -2.24
C ILE A 52 -2.88 -9.55 -1.13
N ILE A 53 -2.40 -9.17 0.06
CA ILE A 53 -3.24 -8.74 1.18
C ILE A 53 -2.95 -7.26 1.44
N SER A 54 -3.99 -6.44 1.47
CA SER A 54 -3.89 -5.00 1.66
C SER A 54 -4.62 -4.55 2.92
N SER A 55 -4.08 -3.50 3.55
CA SER A 55 -4.87 -2.65 4.44
C SER A 55 -6.07 -2.08 3.68
N PRO A 56 -7.24 -1.87 4.33
CA PRO A 56 -8.38 -1.18 3.75
C PRO A 56 -8.17 0.33 3.58
N LEU A 57 -7.09 0.90 4.13
CA LEU A 57 -6.84 2.34 4.06
C LEU A 57 -6.55 2.76 2.62
N ARG A 58 -7.17 3.87 2.19
CA ARG A 58 -7.15 4.35 0.80
C ARG A 58 -5.74 4.41 0.22
N ARG A 59 -4.78 4.95 0.97
CA ARG A 59 -3.37 5.01 0.54
C ARG A 59 -2.74 3.66 0.19
N CYS A 60 -3.10 2.57 0.88
CA CYS A 60 -2.59 1.24 0.53
C CYS A 60 -3.22 0.73 -0.78
N LEU A 61 -4.53 0.94 -0.95
CA LEU A 61 -5.23 0.57 -2.19
C LEU A 61 -4.73 1.39 -3.38
N ASP A 62 -4.52 2.69 -3.19
CA ASP A 62 -3.99 3.60 -4.21
C ASP A 62 -2.55 3.19 -4.60
N THR A 63 -1.73 2.71 -3.66
CA THR A 63 -0.38 2.21 -3.95
C THR A 63 -0.42 0.97 -4.84
N ILE A 64 -1.25 -0.01 -4.51
CA ILE A 64 -1.36 -1.24 -5.31
C ILE A 64 -1.87 -0.89 -6.71
N LYS A 65 -2.93 -0.07 -6.80
CA LYS A 65 -3.48 0.40 -8.07
C LYS A 65 -2.43 1.10 -8.95
N SER A 66 -1.63 1.99 -8.36
CA SER A 66 -0.61 2.77 -9.08
C SER A 66 0.59 1.92 -9.50
N SER A 67 0.94 0.91 -8.70
CA SER A 67 2.04 -0.02 -8.98
C SER A 67 1.79 -0.96 -10.15
N LYS A 68 0.51 -1.18 -10.51
CA LYS A 68 0.11 -2.18 -11.53
C LYS A 68 0.63 -3.59 -11.25
N ILE A 69 0.99 -3.89 -10.00
CA ILE A 69 1.24 -5.24 -9.54
C ILE A 69 -0.11 -5.97 -9.56
N ILE A 70 -0.09 -7.22 -10.00
CA ILE A 70 -1.27 -8.07 -10.11
C ILE A 70 -1.12 -9.33 -9.26
N SER A 71 -2.24 -9.97 -8.95
CA SER A 71 -2.26 -11.23 -8.22
C SER A 71 -3.40 -12.13 -8.63
N ASP A 72 -3.24 -13.44 -8.38
CA ASP A 72 -4.32 -14.42 -8.53
C ASP A 72 -5.46 -14.15 -7.54
N LEU A 73 -5.09 -13.79 -6.31
CA LEU A 73 -6.02 -13.46 -5.21
C LEU A 73 -5.68 -12.08 -4.63
N PHE A 74 -6.71 -11.30 -4.30
CA PHE A 74 -6.58 -10.00 -3.66
C PHE A 74 -7.51 -9.92 -2.45
N GLU A 75 -6.94 -9.73 -1.26
CA GLU A 75 -7.68 -9.65 -0.01
C GLU A 75 -7.48 -8.28 0.65
N ILE A 76 -8.54 -7.77 1.26
CA ILE A 76 -8.48 -6.60 2.13
C ILE A 76 -8.70 -7.08 3.56
N ASN A 77 -7.80 -6.71 4.47
CA ASN A 77 -7.85 -7.22 5.83
C ASN A 77 -7.52 -6.11 6.86
N ASP A 78 -8.44 -5.92 7.81
CA ASP A 78 -8.35 -4.90 8.86
C ASP A 78 -7.16 -5.09 9.81
N LEU A 79 -6.61 -6.30 9.91
CA LEU A 79 -5.43 -6.60 10.73
C LEU A 79 -4.17 -5.88 10.24
N PHE A 80 -4.17 -5.39 8.99
CA PHE A 80 -3.07 -4.61 8.39
C PHE A 80 -3.35 -3.10 8.39
N ARG A 81 -4.31 -2.62 9.18
CA ARG A 81 -4.53 -1.17 9.35
C ARG A 81 -3.39 -0.53 10.15
N GLU A 82 -3.11 0.72 9.79
CA GLU A 82 -2.27 1.60 10.61
C GLU A 82 -2.85 1.71 12.02
N ILE A 83 -1.96 1.80 13.02
CA ILE A 83 -2.36 1.90 14.42
C ILE A 83 -3.22 3.15 14.61
N TYR A 84 -4.44 2.95 15.11
CA TYR A 84 -5.29 4.07 15.52
C TYR A 84 -4.79 4.61 16.85
N THR A 85 -4.13 5.77 16.82
CA THR A 85 -3.55 6.39 18.02
C THR A 85 -4.56 7.26 18.81
N GLY A 86 -5.81 7.34 18.34
CA GLY A 86 -6.88 8.09 19.04
C GLY A 86 -6.78 9.62 18.96
N ARG A 87 -5.81 10.17 18.23
CA ARG A 87 -5.70 11.61 18.02
C ARG A 87 -6.69 12.03 16.92
N LYS A 88 -7.68 12.84 17.30
CA LYS A 88 -8.59 13.55 16.41
C LYS A 88 -8.01 14.91 16.07
#